data_AF-A0A3B9SLD4-F1
#
_entry.id   AF-A0A3B9SLD4-F1
#
_cell.length_a   1.000
_cell.length_b   1.000
_cell.length_c   1.000
_cell.angle_alpha   90.00
_cell.angle_beta   90.00
_cell.angle_gamma   90.00
#
_symmetry.space_group_name_H-M   'P 1'
#
loop_
_entity.id
_entity.type
_entity.pdbx_description
1 polymer ?
#
loop_
_entity_poly.entity_id
_entity_poly.type
_entity_poly.pdbx_seq_one_letter_code
_entity_poly.pdbx_strand_id
1 'polypeptide(L)'
;MKLPATLSNSVINGNGNQSVPSRLSSALSSPMHPNAFVLSDDEKVVLIAEKFAEIMEIMGLDLKDDSLSGTPERVAKMYIHETFQGLNPLNKPDITLFENNYAYGEMLVERNITVHSTCEHHFVPILG
;
A
#
# COMPACT_ATOMS: atom_id res chain seq x y z
N MET A 1 -33.87 -27.20 1.61
CA MET A 1 -33.03 -27.33 2.81
C MET A 1 -32.40 -25.96 3.07
N LYS A 2 -32.99 -25.15 3.95
CA LYS A 2 -32.52 -23.79 4.29
C LYS A 2 -31.66 -23.90 5.55
N LEU A 3 -30.41 -23.45 5.49
CA LEU A 3 -29.60 -23.19 6.68
C LEU A 3 -29.93 -21.78 7.19
N PRO A 4 -30.24 -21.58 8.48
CA PRO A 4 -30.34 -20.25 9.05
C PRO A 4 -28.94 -19.79 9.47
N ALA A 5 -28.38 -18.79 8.79
CA ALA A 5 -27.26 -18.03 9.32
C ALA A 5 -27.85 -16.89 10.16
N THR A 6 -27.85 -17.06 11.48
CA THR A 6 -28.04 -15.97 12.44
C THR A 6 -26.84 -15.04 12.34
N LEU A 7 -26.96 -13.95 11.57
CA LEU A 7 -26.07 -12.81 11.71
C LEU A 7 -26.51 -12.05 12.95
N SER A 8 -25.74 -12.17 14.03
CA SER A 8 -25.89 -11.32 15.20
C SER A 8 -25.57 -9.87 14.79
N ASN A 9 -26.58 -9.01 14.74
CA ASN A 9 -26.39 -7.57 14.64
C ASN A 9 -25.74 -7.06 15.94
N SER A 10 -24.41 -6.96 15.94
CA SER A 10 -23.71 -6.14 16.91
C SER A 10 -23.89 -4.68 16.54
N VAL A 11 -24.79 -4.01 17.28
CA VAL A 11 -24.93 -2.56 17.34
C VAL A 11 -23.55 -1.96 17.60
N ILE A 12 -23.03 -1.18 16.64
CA ILE A 12 -21.75 -0.49 16.78
C ILE A 12 -22.00 0.78 17.59
N ASN A 13 -21.92 0.67 18.91
CA ASN A 13 -21.86 1.83 19.80
C ASN A 13 -20.42 2.37 19.82
N GLY A 14 -20.28 3.66 19.53
CA GLY A 14 -19.02 4.40 19.45
C GLY A 14 -18.27 4.50 20.77
N ASN A 15 -17.50 3.47 21.10
CA ASN A 15 -16.43 3.55 22.08
C ASN A 15 -15.15 2.96 21.47
N GLY A 16 -14.20 3.84 21.18
CA GLY A 16 -12.98 3.60 20.40
C GLY A 16 -11.90 2.79 21.12
N ASN A 17 -12.24 1.62 21.66
CA ASN A 17 -11.24 0.67 22.12
C ASN A 17 -11.75 -0.78 21.97
N GLN A 18 -11.85 -1.24 20.73
CA GLN A 18 -11.97 -2.66 20.44
C GLN A 18 -10.63 -3.15 19.90
N SER A 19 -9.97 -4.03 20.64
CA SER A 19 -8.79 -4.74 20.18
C SER A 19 -9.19 -5.60 18.97
N VAL A 20 -8.70 -5.21 17.79
CA VAL A 20 -8.91 -5.99 16.57
C VAL A 20 -8.32 -7.38 16.81
N PRO A 21 -9.06 -8.48 16.57
CA PRO A 21 -8.53 -9.83 16.78
C PRO A 21 -7.23 -10.03 16.00
N SER A 22 -6.21 -10.66 16.60
CA SER A 22 -4.85 -10.76 16.02
C SER A 22 -4.79 -11.43 14.64
N ARG A 23 -5.75 -12.32 14.32
CA ARG A 23 -5.88 -12.93 12.98
C ARG A 23 -6.44 -11.97 11.94
N LEU A 24 -7.29 -11.02 12.35
CA LEU A 24 -7.75 -9.94 11.49
C LEU A 24 -6.62 -8.91 11.31
N SER A 25 -5.88 -8.56 12.37
CA SER A 25 -4.77 -7.61 12.25
C SER A 25 -3.67 -8.08 11.29
N SER A 26 -3.32 -9.38 11.31
CA SER A 26 -2.36 -9.95 10.36
C SER A 26 -2.85 -9.98 8.92
N ALA A 27 -4.17 -10.04 8.71
CA ALA A 27 -4.78 -9.93 7.38
C ALA A 27 -4.95 -8.48 6.91
N LEU A 28 -4.90 -7.51 7.83
CA LEU A 28 -5.13 -6.09 7.58
C LEU A 28 -3.84 -5.29 7.34
N SER A 29 -2.68 -5.85 7.69
CA SER A 29 -1.37 -5.22 7.50
C SER A 29 -0.54 -5.95 6.45
N SER A 30 0.10 -5.20 5.55
CA SER A 30 1.10 -5.76 4.63
C SER A 30 2.21 -6.49 5.40
N PRO A 31 2.63 -7.70 4.98
CA PRO A 31 3.64 -8.47 5.68
C PRO A 31 5.03 -7.83 5.50
N MET A 32 5.52 -7.14 6.53
CA MET A 32 6.81 -6.46 6.53
C MET A 32 7.82 -7.14 7.46
N HIS A 33 9.10 -7.11 7.08
CA HIS A 33 10.17 -7.60 7.95
C HIS A 33 10.37 -6.65 9.15
N PRO A 34 10.73 -7.14 10.37
CA PRO A 34 10.93 -6.30 11.56
C PRO A 34 11.95 -5.17 11.39
N ASN A 35 12.89 -5.30 10.44
CA ASN A 35 13.94 -4.32 10.16
C ASN A 35 13.64 -3.43 8.94
N ALA A 36 12.40 -3.40 8.43
CA ALA A 36 12.04 -2.73 7.17
C ALA A 36 12.41 -1.23 7.09
N PHE A 37 12.65 -0.59 8.24
CA PHE A 37 12.97 0.83 8.36
C PHE A 37 14.39 1.10 8.89
N VAL A 38 15.29 0.10 8.86
CA VAL A 38 16.70 0.30 9.23
C VAL A 38 17.45 1.12 8.18
N LEU A 39 17.20 0.87 6.90
CA LEU A 39 17.74 1.66 5.80
C LEU A 39 16.85 2.87 5.52
N SER A 40 17.47 4.01 5.27
CA SER A 40 16.80 5.19 4.73
C SER A 40 16.27 4.91 3.33
N ASP A 41 15.30 5.71 2.90
CA ASP A 41 14.71 5.57 1.57
C ASP A 41 15.73 5.87 0.46
N ASP A 42 16.65 6.83 0.67
CA ASP A 42 17.74 7.11 -0.26
C ASP A 42 18.73 5.93 -0.39
N GLU A 43 19.09 5.29 0.73
CA GLU A 43 19.92 4.07 0.70
C GLU A 43 19.23 2.93 -0.04
N LYS A 44 17.92 2.75 0.16
CA LYS A 44 17.15 1.75 -0.59
C LYS A 44 17.14 2.04 -2.08
N VAL A 45 17.00 3.30 -2.50
CA VAL A 45 17.02 3.68 -3.91
C VAL A 45 18.35 3.30 -4.56
N VAL A 46 19.48 3.62 -3.91
CA VAL A 46 20.82 3.26 -4.43
C VAL A 46 20.96 1.75 -4.58
N LEU A 47 20.63 0.99 -3.53
CA LEU A 47 20.77 -0.47 -3.54
C LEU A 47 19.84 -1.15 -4.55
N ILE A 48 18.59 -0.69 -4.68
CA ILE A 48 17.64 -1.23 -5.65
C ILE A 48 18.08 -0.92 -7.08
N ALA A 49 18.61 0.28 -7.34
CA ALA A 49 19.09 0.66 -8.67
C ALA A 49 20.24 -0.25 -9.12
N GLU A 50 21.20 -0.55 -8.24
CA GLU A 50 22.28 -1.50 -8.53
C GLU A 50 21.72 -2.89 -8.91
N LYS A 51 20.74 -3.40 -8.15
CA LYS A 51 20.11 -4.69 -8.44
C LYS A 51 19.27 -4.70 -9.71
N PHE A 52 18.62 -3.59 -10.03
CA PHE A 52 17.85 -3.50 -11.26
C PHE A 52 18.75 -3.40 -12.49
N ALA A 53 19.91 -2.76 -12.37
CA ALA A 53 20.94 -2.76 -13.42
C ALA A 53 21.41 -4.20 -13.70
N GLU A 54 21.73 -4.98 -12.66
CA GLU A 54 22.09 -6.41 -12.79
C GLU A 54 20.98 -7.21 -13.52
N ILE A 55 19.71 -6.99 -13.16
CA ILE A 55 18.56 -7.63 -13.84
C ILE A 55 18.52 -7.27 -15.34
N MET A 56 18.69 -5.99 -15.66
CA MET A 56 18.65 -5.50 -17.04
C MET A 56 19.79 -6.09 -17.88
N GLU A 57 21.00 -6.18 -17.33
CA GLU A 57 22.14 -6.83 -17.99
C GLU A 57 21.88 -8.32 -18.24
N ILE A 58 21.30 -9.04 -17.27
CA ILE A 58 20.91 -10.45 -17.41
C ILE A 58 19.87 -10.63 -18.54
N MET A 59 18.96 -9.68 -18.70
CA MET A 59 18.01 -9.65 -19.81
C MET A 59 18.66 -9.33 -21.17
N GLY A 60 19.94 -8.95 -21.20
CA GLY A 60 20.67 -8.59 -22.41
C GLY A 60 20.43 -7.15 -22.88
N LEU A 61 19.99 -6.25 -21.99
CA LEU A 61 19.80 -4.83 -22.30
C LEU A 61 21.13 -4.07 -22.21
N ASP A 62 21.39 -3.17 -23.15
CA ASP A 62 22.61 -2.35 -23.18
C ASP A 62 22.41 -1.06 -22.35
N LEU A 63 23.01 -1.01 -21.16
CA LEU A 63 22.95 0.17 -20.29
C LEU A 63 23.83 1.34 -20.76
N LYS A 64 24.59 1.19 -21.86
CA LYS A 64 25.28 2.32 -22.52
C LYS A 64 24.35 3.14 -23.40
N ASP A 65 23.18 2.59 -23.76
CA ASP A 65 22.13 3.33 -24.44
C ASP A 65 21.64 4.49 -23.56
N ASP A 66 21.46 5.66 -24.15
CA ASP A 66 21.11 6.89 -23.43
C ASP A 66 19.73 6.79 -22.76
N SER A 67 18.77 6.15 -23.41
CA SER A 67 17.43 5.91 -22.87
C SER A 67 17.46 4.93 -21.69
N LEU A 68 18.27 3.88 -21.77
CA LEU A 68 18.30 2.81 -20.76
C LEU A 68 19.21 3.10 -19.57
N SER A 69 20.28 3.89 -19.74
CA SER A 69 21.28 4.18 -18.70
C SER A 69 20.69 4.68 -17.37
N GLY A 70 19.62 5.48 -17.43
CA GLY A 70 18.91 5.98 -16.25
C GLY A 70 17.74 5.11 -15.75
N THR A 71 17.40 4.02 -16.44
CA THR A 71 16.26 3.16 -16.06
C THR A 71 16.38 2.55 -14.67
N PRO A 72 17.55 2.01 -14.25
CA PRO A 72 17.67 1.40 -12.92
C PRO A 72 17.32 2.38 -11.79
N GLU A 73 17.80 3.62 -11.90
CA GLU A 73 17.49 4.68 -10.93
C GLU A 73 16.01 5.08 -10.95
N ARG A 74 15.41 5.21 -12.15
CA ARG A 74 13.98 5.52 -12.28
C ARG A 74 13.10 4.44 -11.65
N VAL A 75 13.41 3.16 -11.85
CA VAL A 75 12.66 2.05 -11.25
C VAL A 75 12.80 2.06 -9.72
N ALA A 76 14.01 2.28 -9.21
CA ALA A 76 14.24 2.35 -7.78
C ALA A 76 13.46 3.50 -7.11
N LYS A 77 13.49 4.70 -7.71
CA LYS A 77 12.69 5.85 -7.24
C LYS A 77 11.19 5.57 -7.31
N MET A 78 10.72 5.01 -8.40
CA MET A 78 9.31 4.62 -8.55
C MET A 78 8.87 3.66 -7.44
N TYR A 79 9.68 2.66 -7.10
CA TYR A 79 9.33 1.74 -6.01
C TYR A 79 9.27 2.42 -4.65
N ILE A 80 10.27 3.24 -4.29
CA ILE A 80 10.39 3.79 -2.94
C ILE A 80 9.52 5.03 -2.72
N HIS A 81 9.48 5.94 -3.69
CA HIS A 81 8.85 7.25 -3.53
C HIS A 81 7.48 7.37 -4.19
N GLU A 82 7.06 6.41 -5.02
CA GLU A 82 5.81 6.51 -5.78
C GLU A 82 4.88 5.33 -5.48
N THR A 83 5.15 4.15 -6.04
CA THR A 83 4.23 3.01 -6.07
C THR A 83 4.03 2.38 -4.69
N PHE A 84 5.08 2.24 -3.89
CA PHE A 84 5.02 1.59 -2.56
C PHE A 84 5.20 2.56 -1.39
N GLN A 85 5.05 3.87 -1.63
CA GLN A 85 5.21 4.89 -0.59
C GLN A 85 4.26 4.65 0.61
N GLY A 86 3.11 4.01 0.39
CA GLY A 86 2.13 3.67 1.44
C GLY A 86 2.63 2.62 2.45
N LEU A 87 3.75 1.93 2.19
CA LEU A 87 4.39 1.06 3.18
C LEU A 87 5.09 1.85 4.30
N ASN A 88 5.44 3.11 4.06
CA ASN A 88 6.01 3.99 5.07
C ASN A 88 4.85 4.66 5.86
N PRO A 89 4.71 4.37 7.17
CA PRO A 89 3.62 4.93 7.99
C PRO A 89 3.62 6.46 8.06
N LEU A 90 4.76 7.11 7.79
CA LEU A 90 4.88 8.57 7.75
C LEU A 90 4.10 9.21 6.59
N ASN A 91 3.80 8.43 5.53
CA ASN A 91 3.05 8.91 4.37
C ASN A 91 1.52 8.80 4.55
N LYS A 92 1.05 8.42 5.75
CA LYS A 92 -0.38 8.37 6.04
C LYS A 92 -0.97 9.79 5.99
N PRO A 93 -2.09 10.02 5.26
CA PRO A 93 -2.69 11.35 5.18
C PRO A 93 -3.29 11.79 6.52
N ASP A 94 -3.29 13.10 6.76
CA ASP A 94 -3.96 13.70 7.90
C ASP A 94 -5.49 13.53 7.79
N ILE A 95 -6.10 13.14 8.91
CA ILE A 95 -7.55 12.91 8.99
C ILE A 95 -8.18 14.15 9.62
N THR A 96 -9.19 14.69 8.93
CA THR A 96 -10.03 15.77 9.46
C THR A 96 -11.45 15.26 9.68
N LEU A 97 -12.07 15.73 10.77
CA LEU A 97 -13.42 15.35 11.17
C LEU A 97 -14.23 16.61 11.46
N PHE A 98 -15.55 16.50 11.41
CA PHE A 98 -16.48 17.58 11.75
C PHE A 98 -17.63 17.04 12.62
N GLU A 99 -18.20 17.92 13.43
CA GLU A 99 -19.36 17.60 14.27
C GLU A 99 -20.62 17.37 13.42
N ASN A 100 -21.35 16.28 13.68
CA ASN A 100 -22.61 15.95 13.00
C ASN A 100 -23.80 16.74 13.60
N ASN A 101 -23.76 18.07 13.45
CA ASN A 101 -24.77 18.97 14.02
C ASN A 101 -26.20 18.73 13.49
N TYR A 102 -26.33 18.13 12.31
CA TYR A 102 -27.63 17.85 11.69
C TYR A 102 -28.23 16.50 12.12
N ALA A 103 -27.55 15.76 13.00
CA ALA A 103 -27.92 14.41 13.40
C ALA A 103 -28.22 13.50 12.19
N TYR A 104 -27.47 13.66 11.10
CA TYR A 104 -27.64 12.86 9.89
C TYR A 104 -27.33 11.40 10.19
N GLY A 105 -28.31 10.51 9.96
CA GLY A 105 -28.26 9.10 10.34
C GLY A 105 -28.21 8.13 9.16
N GLU A 106 -28.12 8.63 7.94
CA GLU A 106 -28.11 7.81 6.72
C GLU A 106 -26.67 7.58 6.23
N MET A 107 -26.48 6.62 5.32
CA MET A 107 -25.17 6.31 4.73
C MET A 107 -24.70 7.43 3.78
N LEU A 108 -23.43 7.80 3.88
CA LEU A 108 -22.73 8.58 2.86
C LEU A 108 -21.97 7.63 1.93
N VAL A 109 -22.10 7.82 0.62
CA VAL A 109 -21.46 6.95 -0.37
C VAL A 109 -20.64 7.81 -1.33
N GLU A 110 -19.33 7.64 -1.27
CA GLU A 110 -18.39 8.11 -2.28
C GLU A 110 -18.18 7.00 -3.32
N ARG A 111 -18.16 7.33 -4.61
CA ARG A 111 -18.06 6.34 -5.71
C ARG A 111 -17.04 6.79 -6.73
N ASN A 112 -16.48 5.82 -7.45
CA ASN A 112 -15.47 6.06 -8.49
C ASN A 112 -14.20 6.71 -7.93
N ILE A 113 -13.80 6.31 -6.70
CA ILE A 113 -12.49 6.65 -6.14
C ILE A 113 -11.44 5.97 -7.01
N THR A 114 -10.51 6.74 -7.55
CA THR A 114 -9.39 6.19 -8.32
C THR A 114 -8.43 5.44 -7.41
N VAL A 115 -8.14 4.20 -7.76
CA VAL A 115 -7.23 3.29 -7.08
C VAL A 115 -6.14 2.84 -8.05
N HIS A 116 -4.91 3.28 -7.80
CA HIS A 116 -3.71 2.74 -8.42
C HIS A 116 -2.99 1.89 -7.38
N SER A 117 -2.76 0.62 -7.69
CA SER A 117 -2.06 -0.32 -6.81
C SER A 117 -1.15 -1.23 -7.64
N THR A 118 -0.51 -2.19 -6.99
CA THR A 118 0.38 -3.16 -7.62
C THR A 118 0.19 -4.53 -6.98
N CYS A 119 0.01 -5.57 -7.79
CA CYS A 119 -0.17 -6.94 -7.30
C CYS A 119 1.15 -7.49 -6.79
N GLU A 120 1.25 -7.81 -5.50
CA GLU A 120 2.47 -8.35 -4.86
C GLU A 120 3.00 -9.65 -5.47
N HIS A 121 2.15 -10.41 -6.16
CA HIS A 121 2.56 -11.67 -6.79
C HIS A 121 3.41 -11.47 -8.06
N HIS A 122 3.24 -10.34 -8.76
CA HIS A 122 3.85 -10.11 -10.07
C HIS A 122 4.48 -8.73 -10.22
N PHE A 123 4.24 -7.82 -9.27
CA PHE A 123 4.68 -6.43 -9.31
C PHE A 123 4.18 -5.67 -10.55
N VAL A 124 2.95 -5.99 -11.00
CA VAL A 124 2.27 -5.31 -12.11
C VAL A 124 1.11 -4.45 -11.61
N PRO A 125 0.77 -3.35 -12.32
CA PRO A 125 -0.28 -2.43 -11.89
C PRO A 125 -1.66 -3.09 -11.73
N ILE A 126 -2.39 -2.66 -10.70
CA ILE A 126 -3.84 -2.83 -10.54
C ILE A 126 -4.45 -1.43 -10.70
N LEU A 127 -5.40 -1.29 -11.62
CA LEU A 127 -6.08 -0.03 -11.92
C LEU A 127 -7.58 -0.22 -11.64
N GLY A 128 -8.19 0.70 -10.90
CA GLY A 128 -9.61 0.64 -10.53
C GLY A 128 -10.14 1.94 -9.94
#